data_AF-A0A6I3NG77-F1
#
_entry.id   AF-A0A6I3NG77-F1
#
_cell.length_a   1.000
_cell.length_b   1.000
_cell.length_c   1.000
_cell.angle_alpha   90.00
_cell.angle_beta   90.00
_cell.angle_gamma   90.00
#
_symmetry.space_group_name_H-M   'P 1'
#
loop_
_entity.id
_entity.type
_entity.pdbx_description
1 polymer ?
#
loop_
_entity_poly.entity_id
_entity_poly.type
_entity_poly.pdbx_seq_one_letter_code
_entity_poly.pdbx_strand_id
1 'polypeptide(L)'
;MTQLEFTKGMTILSVTYPKFEVDQTTMEVWYSFFEDIRADVFIAAVKSYVRNSKFAPTVNELLSHCEESKVIILNDTLKLMYQQGYFHQGVDDNQAHRNYEKANQWIQYGTEPDWLKDDMRSYRRAQLNQQGQLKLT
;
A
#
# COMPACT_ATOMS: atom_id res chain seq x y z
N MET A 1 -5.36 7.82 6.49
CA MET A 1 -4.62 8.89 5.79
C MET A 1 -5.20 10.25 6.13
N THR A 2 -4.52 11.36 5.82
CA THR A 2 -5.12 12.71 5.95
C THR A 2 -6.08 13.03 4.79
N GLN A 3 -7.01 13.98 4.99
CA GLN A 3 -7.90 14.45 3.92
C GLN A 3 -7.13 15.00 2.70
N LEU A 4 -5.99 15.66 2.93
CA LEU A 4 -5.13 16.16 1.86
C LEU A 4 -4.55 15.02 1.01
N GLU A 5 -4.08 13.94 1.65
CA GLU A 5 -3.59 12.76 0.93
C GLU A 5 -4.70 12.04 0.18
N PHE A 6 -5.88 11.92 0.78
CA PHE A 6 -7.06 11.35 0.15
C PHE A 6 -7.48 12.14 -1.10
N THR A 7 -7.52 13.47 -1.00
CA THR A 7 -7.88 14.37 -2.11
C THR A 7 -6.98 14.19 -3.34
N LYS A 8 -5.69 13.88 -3.14
CA LYS A 8 -4.77 13.57 -4.25
C LYS A 8 -5.24 12.36 -5.06
N GLY A 9 -5.72 11.30 -4.40
CA GLY A 9 -6.26 10.13 -5.08
C GLY A 9 -7.56 10.44 -5.81
N MET A 10 -8.47 11.16 -5.16
CA MET A 10 -9.74 11.57 -5.77
C MET A 10 -9.54 12.48 -6.99
N THR A 11 -8.51 13.34 -6.97
CA THR A 11 -8.12 14.17 -8.12
C THR A 11 -7.64 13.32 -9.29
N ILE A 12 -6.93 12.20 -9.05
CA ILE A 12 -6.55 11.28 -10.13
C ILE A 12 -7.81 10.69 -10.78
N LEU A 13 -8.81 10.31 -9.99
CA LEU A 13 -10.07 9.77 -10.49
C LEU A 13 -10.84 10.81 -11.31
N SER A 14 -10.99 12.05 -10.82
CA SER A 14 -11.74 13.09 -11.54
C SER A 14 -11.07 13.51 -12.84
N VAL A 15 -9.73 13.57 -12.89
CA VAL A 15 -8.99 13.84 -14.14
C VAL A 15 -9.10 12.67 -15.13
N THR A 16 -9.12 11.42 -14.63
CA THR A 16 -9.22 10.24 -15.49
C THR A 16 -10.62 10.04 -16.05
N TYR A 17 -11.65 10.31 -15.24
CA TYR A 17 -13.05 10.06 -15.57
C TYR A 17 -13.83 11.38 -15.58
N PRO A 18 -14.02 12.01 -16.75
CA PRO A 18 -14.62 13.35 -16.84
C PRO A 18 -16.04 13.49 -16.27
N LYS A 19 -16.76 12.37 -16.08
CA LYS A 19 -18.11 12.34 -15.49
C LYS A 19 -18.12 11.95 -14.00
N PHE A 20 -16.94 11.77 -13.40
CA PHE A 20 -16.80 11.47 -11.99
C PHE A 20 -16.78 12.78 -11.21
N GLU A 21 -17.98 13.29 -10.95
CA GLU A 21 -18.18 14.50 -10.17
C GLU A 21 -18.15 14.15 -8.67
N VAL A 22 -17.28 14.84 -7.94
CA VAL A 22 -17.13 14.67 -6.49
C VAL A 22 -17.30 16.03 -5.85
N ASP A 23 -18.49 16.28 -5.31
CA ASP A 23 -18.73 17.47 -4.50
C ASP A 23 -18.16 17.28 -3.07
N GLN A 24 -18.25 18.33 -2.25
CA GLN A 24 -17.71 18.29 -0.90
C GLN A 24 -18.35 17.20 -0.03
N THR A 25 -19.68 17.02 -0.14
CA THR A 25 -20.42 15.98 0.60
C THR A 25 -19.94 14.58 0.20
N THR A 26 -19.79 14.33 -1.10
CA THR A 26 -19.33 13.05 -1.63
C THR A 26 -17.88 12.78 -1.20
N MET A 27 -17.02 13.81 -1.21
CA MET A 27 -15.64 13.72 -0.71
C MET A 27 -15.59 13.31 0.76
N GLU A 28 -16.41 13.91 1.61
CA GLU A 28 -16.48 13.59 3.05
C GLU A 28 -16.98 12.17 3.30
N VAL A 29 -18.04 11.75 2.59
CA VAL A 29 -18.57 10.38 2.66
C VAL A 29 -17.53 9.37 2.22
N TRP A 30 -16.90 9.58 1.06
CA TRP A 30 -15.85 8.67 0.61
C TRP A 30 -14.69 8.61 1.61
N TYR A 31 -14.21 9.76 2.10
CA TYR A 31 -13.12 9.80 3.06
C TYR A 31 -13.39 8.94 4.30
N SER A 32 -14.63 8.90 4.80
CA SER A 32 -15.01 8.05 5.94
C SER A 32 -14.79 6.54 5.70
N PHE A 33 -14.80 6.08 4.44
CA PHE A 33 -14.48 4.68 4.11
C PHE A 33 -12.98 4.41 4.01
N PHE A 34 -12.17 5.45 3.75
CA PHE A 34 -10.73 5.30 3.48
C PHE A 34 -9.85 5.89 4.58
N GLU A 35 -10.39 6.49 5.63
CA GLU A 35 -9.60 7.22 6.64
C GLU A 35 -8.60 6.32 7.38
N ASP A 36 -8.90 5.05 7.58
CA ASP A 36 -8.00 4.06 8.20
C ASP A 36 -6.97 3.47 7.21
N ILE A 37 -7.13 3.72 5.92
CA ILE A 37 -6.21 3.23 4.90
C ILE A 37 -4.98 4.13 4.85
N ARG A 38 -3.80 3.51 4.68
CA ARG A 38 -2.55 4.22 4.47
C ARG A 38 -2.57 4.97 3.13
N ALA A 39 -2.05 6.19 3.11
CA ALA A 39 -2.03 7.04 1.92
C ALA A 39 -1.34 6.38 0.73
N ASP A 40 -0.22 5.68 0.95
CA ASP A 40 0.53 5.04 -0.14
C ASP A 40 -0.21 3.83 -0.73
N VAL A 41 -0.93 3.07 0.10
CA VAL A 41 -1.81 1.99 -0.34
C VAL A 41 -2.95 2.54 -1.20
N PHE A 42 -3.63 3.59 -0.73
CA PHE A 42 -4.74 4.20 -1.46
C PHE A 42 -4.32 4.78 -2.80
N ILE A 43 -3.20 5.52 -2.86
CA ILE A 43 -2.68 6.06 -4.12
C ILE A 43 -2.25 4.95 -5.08
N ALA A 44 -1.66 3.85 -4.57
CA ALA A 44 -1.32 2.70 -5.39
C ALA A 44 -2.59 2.04 -5.96
N ALA A 45 -3.62 1.85 -5.15
CA ALA A 45 -4.91 1.28 -5.54
C ALA A 45 -5.59 2.12 -6.62
N VAL A 46 -5.70 3.44 -6.42
CA VAL A 46 -6.25 4.37 -7.41
C VAL A 46 -5.49 4.26 -8.74
N LYS A 47 -4.15 4.32 -8.70
CA LYS A 47 -3.32 4.22 -9.92
C LYS A 47 -3.42 2.86 -10.60
N SER A 48 -3.58 1.78 -9.83
CA SER A 48 -3.80 0.45 -10.38
C SER A 48 -5.17 0.38 -11.07
N TYR A 49 -6.22 0.86 -10.40
CA TYR A 49 -7.58 0.85 -10.93
C TYR A 49 -7.68 1.60 -12.26
N VAL A 50 -7.21 2.85 -12.31
CA VAL A 50 -7.32 3.70 -13.52
C VAL A 50 -6.57 3.17 -14.73
N ARG A 51 -5.54 2.34 -14.54
CA ARG A 51 -4.82 1.69 -15.65
C ARG A 51 -5.61 0.53 -16.26
N ASN A 52 -6.50 -0.07 -15.49
CA ASN A 52 -7.18 -1.31 -15.85
C ASN A 52 -8.67 -1.10 -16.14
N SER A 53 -9.28 -0.01 -15.66
CA SER A 53 -10.71 0.28 -15.82
C SER A 53 -10.98 1.51 -16.67
N LYS A 54 -11.89 1.37 -17.63
CA LYS A 54 -12.43 2.48 -18.43
C LYS A 54 -13.55 3.25 -17.72
N PHE A 55 -14.08 2.72 -16.62
CA PHE A 55 -15.19 3.28 -15.88
C PHE A 55 -14.73 3.73 -14.50
N ALA A 56 -15.41 4.72 -13.92
CA ALA A 56 -15.09 5.18 -12.58
C ALA A 56 -15.41 4.11 -11.52
N PRO A 57 -14.61 4.01 -10.44
CA PRO A 57 -14.84 3.02 -9.40
C PRO A 57 -16.04 3.38 -8.54
N THR A 58 -16.69 2.36 -8.02
CA THR A 58 -17.47 2.43 -6.78
C THR A 58 -16.53 2.41 -5.56
N VAL A 59 -17.04 2.81 -4.40
CA VAL A 59 -16.32 2.73 -3.12
C VAL A 59 -15.82 1.30 -2.86
N ASN A 60 -16.68 0.29 -3.08
CA ASN A 60 -16.35 -1.11 -2.83
C ASN A 60 -15.26 -1.67 -3.75
N GLU A 61 -15.28 -1.30 -5.04
CA GLU A 61 -14.20 -1.68 -5.97
C GLU A 61 -12.88 -1.07 -5.53
N LEU A 62 -12.88 0.21 -5.14
CA LEU A 62 -11.65 0.88 -4.72
C LEU A 62 -11.13 0.34 -3.38
N LEU A 63 -12.01 -0.01 -2.43
CA LEU A 63 -11.63 -0.72 -1.19
C LEU A 63 -10.97 -2.07 -1.49
N SER A 64 -11.54 -2.84 -2.42
CA SER A 64 -10.98 -4.14 -2.81
C SER A 64 -9.57 -3.97 -3.38
N HIS A 65 -9.36 -2.98 -4.24
CA HIS A 65 -8.03 -2.65 -4.75
C HIS A 65 -7.06 -2.10 -3.69
N CYS A 66 -7.57 -1.48 -2.63
CA CYS A 66 -6.73 -1.09 -1.48
C CYS A 66 -6.19 -2.33 -0.75
N GLU A 67 -7.02 -3.35 -0.53
CA GLU A 67 -6.54 -4.60 0.09
C GLU A 67 -5.54 -5.34 -0.80
N GLU A 68 -5.77 -5.42 -2.11
CA GLU A 68 -4.81 -5.97 -3.07
C GLU A 68 -3.48 -5.20 -3.04
N SER A 69 -3.54 -3.87 -3.10
CA SER A 69 -2.36 -3.01 -3.08
C SER A 69 -1.59 -3.10 -1.76
N LYS A 70 -2.30 -3.26 -0.64
CA LYS A 70 -1.72 -3.50 0.68
C LYS A 70 -0.93 -4.80 0.69
N VAL A 71 -1.51 -5.90 0.21
CA VAL A 71 -0.81 -7.20 0.12
C VAL A 71 0.44 -7.10 -0.75
N ILE A 72 0.35 -6.45 -1.91
CA ILE A 72 1.50 -6.24 -2.81
C ILE A 72 2.62 -5.46 -2.09
N ILE A 73 2.27 -4.33 -1.45
CA ILE A 73 3.25 -3.50 -0.72
C ILE A 73 3.89 -4.27 0.43
N LEU A 74 3.13 -5.09 1.16
CA LEU A 74 3.64 -5.90 2.25
C LEU A 74 4.62 -6.97 1.73
N ASN A 75 4.27 -7.68 0.65
CA ASN A 75 5.14 -8.68 0.03
C ASN A 75 6.44 -8.04 -0.52
N ASP A 76 6.35 -6.89 -1.19
CA ASP A 76 7.52 -6.15 -1.67
C ASP A 76 8.43 -5.71 -0.51
N THR A 77 7.82 -5.34 0.63
CA THR A 77 8.56 -4.97 1.84
C THR A 77 9.28 -6.17 2.43
N LEU A 78 8.65 -7.34 2.52
CA LEU A 78 9.34 -8.57 2.98
C LEU A 78 10.48 -8.96 2.07
N LYS A 79 10.29 -8.85 0.75
CA LYS A 79 11.33 -9.15 -0.21
C LYS A 79 12.54 -8.22 -0.01
N LEU A 80 12.30 -6.93 0.22
CA LEU A 80 13.35 -5.98 0.55
C LEU A 80 14.07 -6.36 1.86
N MET A 81 13.31 -6.70 2.91
CA MET A 81 13.87 -7.15 4.20
C MET A 81 14.79 -8.36 4.02
N TYR A 82 14.36 -9.35 3.23
CA TYR A 82 15.16 -10.52 2.89
C TYR A 82 16.45 -10.14 2.17
N GLN A 83 16.37 -9.31 1.14
CA GLN A 83 17.53 -8.83 0.39
C GLN A 83 18.53 -8.03 1.24
N GLN A 84 18.05 -7.33 2.27
CA GLN A 84 18.88 -6.56 3.19
C GLN A 84 19.39 -7.38 4.39
N GLY A 85 19.20 -8.69 4.38
CA GLY A 85 19.77 -9.59 5.38
C GLY A 85 18.96 -9.69 6.68
N TYR A 86 17.75 -9.11 6.76
CA TYR A 86 16.91 -9.16 7.97
C TYR A 86 16.70 -10.61 8.46
N PHE A 87 16.34 -11.51 7.53
CA PHE A 87 16.10 -12.92 7.85
C PHE A 87 17.36 -13.77 8.00
N HIS A 88 18.54 -13.22 7.66
CA HIS A 88 19.83 -13.92 7.72
C HIS A 88 20.55 -13.74 9.07
N GLN A 89 19.99 -12.92 9.97
CA GLN A 89 20.61 -12.65 11.26
C GLN A 89 20.61 -13.92 12.14
N GLY A 90 21.82 -14.42 12.44
CA GLY A 90 22.03 -15.54 13.36
C GLY A 90 21.60 -16.91 12.84
N VAL A 91 21.37 -17.05 11.53
CA VAL A 91 20.92 -18.30 10.90
C VAL A 91 21.62 -18.54 9.56
N ASP A 92 21.58 -19.77 9.05
CA ASP A 92 22.02 -20.09 7.68
C ASP A 92 20.99 -19.68 6.62
N ASP A 93 21.40 -19.66 5.35
CA ASP A 93 20.56 -19.23 4.22
C ASP A 93 19.29 -20.09 4.05
N ASN A 94 19.36 -21.38 4.38
CA ASN A 94 18.19 -22.26 4.27
C ASN A 94 17.13 -21.88 5.32
N GLN A 95 17.56 -21.59 6.55
CA GLN A 95 16.67 -21.14 7.60
C GLN A 95 16.19 -19.70 7.36
N ALA A 96 17.03 -18.83 6.81
CA ALA A 96 16.64 -17.48 6.40
C ALA A 96 15.51 -17.53 5.37
N HIS A 97 15.64 -18.38 4.34
CA HIS A 97 14.60 -18.58 3.34
C HIS A 97 13.30 -19.12 3.95
N ARG A 98 13.39 -20.12 4.84
CA ARG A 98 12.19 -20.63 5.56
C ARG A 98 11.50 -19.55 6.40
N ASN A 99 12.26 -18.68 7.07
CA ASN A 99 11.71 -17.58 7.86
C ASN A 99 10.98 -16.57 6.96
N TYR A 100 11.54 -16.26 5.80
CA TYR A 100 10.91 -15.40 4.80
C TYR A 100 9.61 -15.99 4.25
N GLU A 101 9.60 -17.28 3.87
CA GLU A 101 8.40 -17.97 3.40
C GLU A 101 7.29 -17.99 4.46
N LYS A 102 7.66 -18.21 5.73
CA LYS A 102 6.72 -18.15 6.85
C LYS A 102 6.12 -16.75 7.01
N ALA A 103 6.94 -15.71 6.86
CA ALA A 103 6.47 -14.32 6.92
C ALA A 103 5.50 -13.99 5.77
N ASN A 104 5.75 -14.51 4.55
CA ASN A 104 4.81 -14.38 3.43
C ASN A 104 3.45 -15.04 3.74
N GLN A 105 3.46 -16.24 4.33
CA GLN A 105 2.22 -16.92 4.72
C GLN A 105 1.42 -16.11 5.73
N TRP A 106 2.09 -15.49 6.72
CA TRP A 106 1.40 -14.64 7.68
C TRP A 106 0.65 -13.48 7.02
N ILE A 107 1.28 -12.80 6.06
CA ILE A 107 0.64 -11.71 5.30
C ILE A 107 -0.56 -12.23 4.51
N GLN A 108 -0.43 -13.38 3.85
CA GLN A 108 -1.54 -13.97 3.08
C GLN A 108 -2.77 -14.25 3.94
N TYR A 109 -2.56 -14.66 5.19
CA TYR A 109 -3.64 -14.95 6.13
C TYR A 109 -4.03 -13.75 7.00
N GLY A 110 -3.34 -12.61 6.91
CA GLY A 110 -3.55 -11.46 7.79
C GLY A 110 -3.25 -11.76 9.26
N THR A 111 -2.27 -12.63 9.50
CA THR A 111 -1.90 -13.14 10.84
C THR A 111 -0.49 -12.74 11.25
N GLU A 112 0.08 -11.72 10.59
CA GLU A 112 1.43 -11.27 10.92
C GLU A 112 1.54 -10.76 12.36
N PRO A 113 2.58 -11.18 13.11
CA PRO A 113 2.84 -10.67 14.45
C PRO A 113 3.10 -9.16 14.45
N ASP A 114 2.75 -8.47 15.53
CA ASP A 114 2.87 -7.00 15.59
C ASP A 114 4.33 -6.52 15.47
N TRP A 115 5.31 -7.27 15.99
CA TRP A 115 6.72 -6.95 15.80
C TRP A 115 7.11 -6.91 14.31
N LEU A 116 6.60 -7.86 13.52
CA LEU A 116 6.87 -7.91 12.09
C LEU A 116 6.20 -6.73 11.38
N LYS A 117 4.98 -6.37 11.77
CA LYS A 117 4.28 -5.20 11.22
C LYS A 117 5.09 -3.92 11.44
N ASP A 118 5.66 -3.74 12.64
CA ASP A 118 6.41 -2.54 12.99
C ASP A 118 7.76 -2.48 12.27
N ASP A 119 8.45 -3.61 12.13
CA ASP A 119 9.68 -3.69 11.35
C ASP A 119 9.40 -3.40 9.87
N MET A 120 8.37 -4.02 9.29
CA MET A 120 7.96 -3.75 7.91
C MET A 120 7.60 -2.28 7.69
N ARG A 121 6.89 -1.64 8.63
CA ARG A 121 6.59 -0.20 8.57
C ARG A 121 7.87 0.64 8.55
N SER A 122 8.87 0.26 9.33
CA SER A 122 10.17 0.95 9.38
C SER A 122 10.93 0.82 8.06
N TYR A 123 11.00 -0.38 7.50
CA TYR A 123 11.59 -0.63 6.17
C TYR A 123 10.90 0.16 5.07
N ARG A 124 9.56 0.17 5.08
CA ARG A 124 8.78 0.89 4.09
C ARG A 124 9.01 2.40 4.15
N ARG A 125 9.07 2.98 5.35
CA ARG A 125 9.37 4.41 5.54
C ARG A 125 10.77 4.75 5.01
N ALA A 126 11.77 3.93 5.32
CA ALA A 126 13.13 4.13 4.81
C ALA A 126 13.18 4.09 3.28
N GLN A 127 12.49 3.11 2.66
CA GLN A 127 12.41 2.99 1.21
C GLN A 127 11.78 4.23 0.55
N LEU A 128 10.66 4.73 1.08
CA LEU A 128 9.98 5.92 0.55
C LEU A 128 10.84 7.18 0.66
N ASN A 129 11.57 7.34 1.78
CA ASN A 129 12.47 8.46 1.98
C ASN A 129 13.63 8.46 0.96
N GLN A 130 14.23 7.29 0.71
CA GLN A 130 15.29 7.15 -0.30
C GLN A 130 14.77 7.48 -1.71
N GLN A 131 13.58 7.00 -2.07
CA GLN A 131 12.97 7.32 -3.37
C GLN A 131 12.62 8.80 -3.51
N GLY A 132 12.22 9.47 -2.42
CA GLY A 132 11.96 10.90 -2.41
C GLY A 132 13.23 11.72 -2.65
N GLN A 133 14.34 11.34 -2.02
CA GLN A 133 15.65 11.98 -2.22
C GLN A 133 16.16 11.84 -3.66
N LEU A 134 16.03 10.64 -4.25
CA LEU A 134 16.45 10.36 -5.63
C LEU A 134 15.64 11.11 -6.71
N LYS A 135 14.45 11.64 -6.40
CA LYS A 135 13.64 12.43 -7.34
C LYS A 135 13.97 13.93 -7.31
N LEU A 136 14.78 14.38 -6.36
CA LEU A 136 15.17 15.77 -6.16
C LEU A 136 16.61 16.07 -6.60
N THR A 137 17.37 15.03 -6.94
CA THR A 137 18.73 15.08 -7.54
C THR A 137 18.67 14.77 -9.02
#